data_AF-A0ABD3CPY6-F1
#
_entry.id   AF-A0ABD3CPY6-F1
#
_cell.length_a   1.000
_cell.length_b   1.000
_cell.length_c   1.000
_cell.angle_alpha   90.00
_cell.angle_beta   90.00
_cell.angle_gamma   90.00
#
_symmetry.space_group_name_H-M   'P 1'
#
loop_
_entity.id
_entity.type
_entity.pdbx_description
1 polymer ?
#
loop_
_entity_poly.entity_id
_entity_poly.type
_entity_poly.pdbx_seq_one_letter_code
_entity_poly.pdbx_strand_id
1 'polypeptide(L)'
;MAAHPIFRSSFISTQPLHQNTSTVHANTPHTLLPIRATATFSDPPSAATSTKHRRPADENIREEARRHVSSHNFSAKYIPFNAELTSTESYSLDEIVYRSRSGGLLDVQHDMEALKKFDGEYWRSLFDSRVGKTTWPYGSGVWSKKEWVLPEIDSDDIISAFEGNSNLFWAERFGKQFLGMNDLWVKHCGISHTGSFKDLGMTVLVSQVNRLRKMNRPVVGVGCASTGDTSAALSAYCASAGIPSIVFLPANRISLAQLVQPIANGAFVLSIDTDSDGCMQLIREVTSEMPIYLANSLNSLRLEGQKTAAIEILQ
;
A
#
# COMPACT_ATOMS: atom_id res chain seq x y z
N MET A 1 -32.50 13.19 45.15
CA MET A 1 -33.42 12.78 44.06
C MET A 1 -32.56 12.32 42.89
N ALA A 2 -32.13 11.04 42.92
CA ALA A 2 -32.57 9.95 42.02
C ALA A 2 -32.04 10.15 40.58
N ALA A 3 -31.10 9.40 39.97
CA ALA A 3 -30.64 8.00 40.01
C ALA A 3 -31.68 6.96 39.59
N HIS A 4 -31.74 6.57 38.29
CA HIS A 4 -31.22 5.30 37.73
C HIS A 4 -31.74 5.01 36.28
N PRO A 5 -31.04 4.13 35.51
CA PRO A 5 -31.17 3.82 34.08
C PRO A 5 -31.91 2.49 33.81
N ILE A 6 -32.20 2.13 32.54
CA ILE A 6 -32.51 0.73 32.16
C ILE A 6 -31.96 0.39 30.77
N PHE A 7 -30.83 -0.32 30.74
CA PHE A 7 -30.55 -1.38 29.76
C PHE A 7 -31.41 -2.60 30.15
N ARG A 8 -31.99 -3.32 29.19
CA ARG A 8 -32.45 -4.70 29.39
C ARG A 8 -31.70 -5.63 28.46
N SER A 9 -30.86 -6.47 29.07
CA SER A 9 -30.43 -7.75 28.53
C SER A 9 -31.57 -8.78 28.70
N SER A 10 -31.61 -9.78 27.85
CA SER A 10 -32.37 -11.01 28.08
C SER A 10 -31.54 -12.17 27.57
N PHE A 11 -30.91 -12.90 28.49
CA PHE A 11 -30.42 -14.27 28.30
C PHE A 11 -31.41 -15.24 28.94
N ILE A 12 -31.21 -16.54 28.66
CA ILE A 12 -31.87 -17.77 29.19
C ILE A 12 -32.92 -18.30 28.18
N SER A 13 -32.92 -19.55 27.70
CA SER A 13 -32.42 -20.82 28.24
C SER A 13 -32.09 -21.86 27.15
N THR A 14 -31.23 -22.82 27.50
CA THR A 14 -30.85 -24.04 26.78
C THR A 14 -31.78 -25.24 27.04
N GLN A 15 -32.10 -25.98 25.96
CA GLN A 15 -32.38 -27.45 25.84
C GLN A 15 -33.70 -28.06 26.41
N PRO A 16 -34.21 -29.24 25.93
CA PRO A 16 -33.49 -30.37 25.28
C PRO A 16 -34.15 -31.03 24.03
N LEU A 17 -33.40 -31.99 23.46
CA LEU A 17 -33.79 -32.95 22.41
C LEU A 17 -34.99 -33.84 22.80
N HIS A 18 -35.87 -34.13 21.84
CA HIS A 18 -36.52 -35.44 21.74
C HIS A 18 -36.83 -35.83 20.28
N GLN A 19 -36.53 -37.09 19.97
CA GLN A 19 -36.87 -37.86 18.77
C GLN A 19 -38.40 -37.99 18.62
N ASN A 20 -38.95 -38.01 17.39
CA ASN A 20 -39.31 -39.24 16.66
C ASN A 20 -40.20 -38.99 15.42
N THR A 21 -40.12 -39.98 14.51
CA THR A 21 -41.10 -40.47 13.54
C THR A 21 -41.35 -39.75 12.20
N SER A 22 -40.93 -40.48 11.17
CA SER A 22 -41.33 -40.51 9.77
C SER A 22 -42.84 -40.41 9.51
N THR A 23 -43.22 -39.62 8.49
CA THR A 23 -44.41 -39.89 7.66
C THR A 23 -44.14 -39.45 6.22
N VAL A 24 -44.35 -40.41 5.31
CA VAL A 24 -44.22 -40.35 3.86
C VAL A 24 -45.50 -39.76 3.24
N HIS A 25 -45.37 -38.77 2.35
CA HIS A 25 -46.35 -38.38 1.30
C HIS A 25 -45.62 -37.41 0.36
N ALA A 26 -45.78 -37.35 -0.97
CA ALA A 26 -46.34 -38.17 -2.02
C ALA A 26 -45.87 -37.46 -3.32
N ASN A 27 -45.53 -38.22 -4.36
CA ASN A 27 -44.95 -37.73 -5.61
C ASN A 27 -45.85 -36.76 -6.40
N THR A 28 -45.27 -35.66 -6.89
CA THR A 28 -45.79 -34.86 -8.02
C THR A 28 -44.76 -34.91 -9.15
N PRO A 29 -45.13 -35.25 -10.40
CA PRO A 29 -44.16 -35.34 -11.50
C PRO A 29 -43.88 -33.95 -12.07
N HIS A 30 -42.62 -33.50 -11.99
CA HIS A 30 -42.15 -32.33 -12.73
C HIS A 30 -41.86 -32.73 -14.19
N THR A 31 -42.67 -32.21 -15.11
CA THR A 31 -42.46 -32.30 -16.55
C THR A 31 -41.25 -31.43 -16.94
N LEU A 32 -40.13 -32.06 -17.28
CA LEU A 32 -38.96 -31.37 -17.85
C LEU A 32 -39.19 -31.15 -19.36
N LEU A 33 -39.45 -29.90 -19.75
CA LEU A 33 -39.43 -29.48 -21.15
C LEU A 33 -37.98 -29.19 -21.56
N PRO A 34 -37.44 -29.82 -22.62
CA PRO A 34 -36.11 -29.48 -23.12
C PRO A 34 -36.19 -28.21 -23.96
N ILE A 35 -35.57 -27.12 -23.48
CA ILE A 35 -35.34 -25.91 -24.28
C ILE A 35 -34.19 -26.22 -25.26
N ARG A 36 -34.52 -26.41 -26.54
CA ARG A 36 -33.54 -26.41 -27.62
C ARG A 36 -33.23 -24.95 -27.99
N ALA A 37 -32.03 -24.48 -27.66
CA ALA A 37 -31.49 -23.24 -28.20
C ALA A 37 -30.89 -23.52 -29.59
N THR A 38 -31.53 -23.03 -30.65
CA THR A 38 -30.94 -22.95 -31.99
C THR A 38 -30.16 -21.63 -32.10
N ALA A 39 -28.83 -21.71 -32.20
CA ALA A 39 -28.00 -20.57 -32.56
C ALA A 39 -27.89 -20.50 -34.09
N THR A 40 -28.50 -19.48 -34.69
CA THR A 40 -28.22 -19.08 -36.07
C THR A 40 -26.91 -18.29 -36.07
N PHE A 41 -25.86 -18.83 -36.69
CA PHE A 41 -24.63 -18.09 -36.95
C PHE A 41 -24.84 -17.18 -38.17
N SER A 42 -24.85 -15.87 -37.93
CA SER A 42 -24.60 -14.86 -38.95
C SER A 42 -23.17 -14.36 -38.77
N ASP A 43 -22.36 -14.43 -39.81
CA ASP A 43 -20.96 -13.97 -39.78
C ASP A 43 -20.87 -12.47 -39.43
N PRO A 44 -19.99 -12.06 -38.50
CA PRO A 44 -19.76 -10.65 -38.21
C PRO A 44 -18.92 -9.99 -39.32
N PRO A 45 -19.13 -8.70 -39.62
CA PRO A 45 -18.29 -7.97 -40.57
C PRO A 45 -16.85 -7.88 -40.04
N SER A 46 -15.88 -7.98 -40.95
CA SER A 46 -14.45 -8.05 -40.64
C SER A 46 -13.98 -6.87 -39.78
N ALA A 47 -13.86 -7.11 -38.47
CA ALA A 47 -13.14 -6.22 -37.57
C ALA A 47 -11.64 -6.45 -37.79
N ALA A 48 -10.92 -5.37 -38.07
CA ALA A 48 -9.46 -5.38 -38.13
C ALA A 48 -8.91 -6.03 -36.85
N THR A 49 -8.17 -7.12 -37.02
CA THR A 49 -7.48 -7.82 -35.94
C THR A 49 -6.40 -6.91 -35.36
N SER A 50 -6.73 -6.16 -34.30
CA SER A 50 -5.69 -5.76 -33.36
C SER A 50 -5.24 -7.04 -32.65
N THR A 51 -4.09 -7.55 -33.07
CA THR A 51 -3.39 -8.62 -32.35
C THR A 51 -3.06 -8.08 -30.97
N LYS A 52 -3.92 -8.35 -29.98
CA LYS A 52 -3.56 -8.21 -28.57
C LYS A 52 -2.43 -9.20 -28.33
N HIS A 53 -1.19 -8.74 -28.43
CA HIS A 53 -0.02 -9.48 -27.98
C HIS A 53 -0.23 -9.82 -26.51
N ARG A 54 -0.73 -11.03 -26.24
CA ARG A 54 -0.84 -11.55 -24.90
C ARG A 54 0.58 -11.96 -24.50
N ARG A 55 1.10 -11.37 -23.42
CA ARG A 55 2.45 -11.68 -22.92
C ARG A 55 2.58 -13.20 -22.75
N PRO A 56 3.67 -13.83 -23.24
CA PRO A 56 3.98 -15.22 -22.93
C PRO A 56 4.00 -15.44 -21.42
N ALA A 57 3.51 -16.59 -20.94
CA ALA A 57 3.37 -16.85 -19.50
C ALA A 57 4.70 -16.89 -18.74
N ASP A 58 5.81 -17.04 -19.46
CA ASP A 58 7.18 -17.19 -19.01
C ASP A 58 8.01 -15.89 -19.07
N GLU A 59 7.50 -14.81 -19.68
CA GLU A 59 8.27 -13.57 -19.80
C GLU A 59 8.27 -12.77 -18.48
N ASN A 60 9.47 -12.56 -17.93
CA ASN A 60 9.65 -11.81 -16.70
C ASN A 60 9.40 -10.32 -16.94
N ILE A 61 8.36 -9.79 -16.30
CA ILE A 61 7.96 -8.38 -16.41
C ILE A 61 9.08 -7.40 -16.06
N ARG A 62 10.03 -7.79 -15.19
CA ARG A 62 11.20 -6.97 -14.84
C ARG A 62 12.22 -6.94 -15.96
N GLU A 63 12.42 -8.04 -16.69
CA GLU A 63 13.31 -8.07 -17.86
C GLU A 63 12.75 -7.22 -19.00
N GLU A 64 11.44 -7.26 -19.22
CA GLU A 64 10.76 -6.35 -20.16
C GLU A 64 10.99 -4.88 -19.77
N ALA A 65 10.84 -4.55 -18.49
CA ALA A 65 11.06 -3.20 -17.99
C ALA A 65 12.50 -2.70 -18.23
N ARG A 66 13.52 -3.58 -18.11
CA ARG A 66 14.91 -3.23 -18.43
C ARG A 66 15.13 -2.83 -19.89
N ARG A 67 14.30 -3.33 -20.81
CA ARG A 67 14.38 -2.96 -22.24
C ARG A 67 13.78 -1.58 -22.51
N HIS A 68 12.94 -1.08 -21.61
CA HIS A 68 12.22 0.19 -21.74
C HIS A 68 12.68 1.18 -20.66
N VAL A 69 13.94 1.64 -20.75
CA VAL A 69 14.45 2.72 -19.91
C VAL A 69 14.12 4.06 -20.57
N SER A 70 13.21 4.83 -19.98
CA SER A 70 13.00 6.22 -20.41
C SER A 70 14.07 7.12 -19.76
N SER A 71 14.80 7.87 -20.57
CA SER A 71 15.82 8.82 -20.11
C SER A 71 15.19 10.18 -19.79
N HIS A 72 14.48 10.28 -18.68
CA HIS A 72 14.04 11.58 -18.17
C HIS A 72 14.95 12.03 -17.02
N ASN A 73 15.37 13.31 -17.05
CA ASN A 73 16.17 13.91 -15.99
C ASN A 73 15.27 14.50 -14.89
N PHE A 74 14.43 13.66 -14.28
CA PHE A 74 13.69 14.03 -13.09
C PHE A 74 14.52 13.68 -11.85
N SER A 75 14.46 14.52 -10.82
CA SER A 75 15.19 14.29 -9.58
C SER A 75 14.38 14.75 -8.37
N ALA A 76 14.74 14.24 -7.20
CA ALA A 76 14.19 14.67 -5.94
C ALA A 76 15.25 14.62 -4.83
N LYS A 77 15.07 15.44 -3.79
CA LYS A 77 16.02 15.58 -2.68
C LYS A 77 15.28 15.81 -1.37
N TYR A 78 15.93 15.52 -0.24
CA TYR A 78 15.42 15.96 1.05
C TYR A 78 15.74 17.43 1.28
N ILE A 79 14.79 18.15 1.86
CA ILE A 79 14.94 19.52 2.36
C ILE A 79 14.33 19.63 3.75
N PRO A 80 14.73 20.59 4.61
CA PRO A 80 14.01 20.84 5.85
C PRO A 80 12.57 21.27 5.59
N PHE A 81 11.64 20.67 6.32
CA PHE A 81 10.22 20.97 6.21
C PHE A 81 9.94 22.43 6.62
N ASN A 82 9.20 23.17 5.79
CA ASN A 82 8.91 24.60 5.98
C ASN A 82 10.15 25.47 6.24
N ALA A 83 11.30 25.12 5.65
CA ALA A 83 12.49 25.96 5.78
C ALA A 83 12.21 27.38 5.26
N GLU A 84 12.75 28.39 5.94
CA GLU A 84 12.79 29.75 5.40
C GLU A 84 13.52 29.73 4.05
N LEU A 85 13.14 30.63 3.13
CA LEU A 85 13.67 30.76 1.75
C LEU A 85 15.22 30.85 1.68
N THR A 86 15.88 31.05 2.81
CA THR A 86 17.33 31.19 2.99
C THR A 86 18.05 29.88 3.34
N SER A 87 17.34 28.80 3.65
CA SER A 87 17.97 27.51 3.97
C SER A 87 18.57 26.87 2.72
N THR A 88 19.89 26.69 2.72
CA THR A 88 20.65 25.98 1.67
C THR A 88 20.80 24.48 1.97
N GLU A 89 20.20 24.01 3.06
CA GLU A 89 20.29 22.63 3.50
C GLU A 89 19.48 21.72 2.57
N SER A 90 20.16 20.74 1.97
CA SER A 90 19.51 19.67 1.22
C SER A 90 20.39 18.42 1.25
N TYR A 91 19.75 17.26 1.06
CA TYR A 91 20.41 15.96 1.09
C TYR A 91 19.93 15.11 -0.08
N SER A 92 20.81 14.25 -0.59
CA SER A 92 20.40 13.24 -1.56
C SER A 92 19.41 12.26 -0.92
N LEU A 93 18.47 11.72 -1.71
CA LEU A 93 17.62 10.61 -1.25
C LEU A 93 18.41 9.34 -0.96
N ASP A 94 19.65 9.25 -1.48
CA ASP A 94 20.58 8.15 -1.21
C ASP A 94 21.34 8.33 0.12
N GLU A 95 21.05 9.38 0.89
CA GLU A 95 21.55 9.60 2.25
C GLU A 95 20.57 9.08 3.31
N ILE A 96 21.13 8.51 4.39
CA ILE A 96 20.34 8.07 5.55
C ILE A 96 20.27 9.24 6.53
N VAL A 97 19.24 10.07 6.36
CA VAL A 97 19.02 11.25 7.21
C VAL A 97 17.55 11.32 7.63
N TYR A 98 17.28 11.60 8.90
CA TYR A 98 15.93 11.61 9.48
C TYR A 98 15.49 12.99 9.98
N ARG A 99 16.45 13.90 10.16
CA ARG A 99 16.24 15.24 10.70
C ARG A 99 17.18 16.22 10.03
N SER A 100 16.74 17.47 9.94
CA SER A 100 17.61 18.57 9.54
C SER A 100 18.72 18.81 10.55
N ARG A 101 19.71 19.65 10.21
CA ARG A 101 20.76 20.10 11.15
C ARG A 101 20.20 20.78 12.39
N SER A 102 19.06 21.45 12.26
CA SER A 102 18.32 22.07 13.37
C SER A 102 17.45 21.08 14.17
N GLY A 103 17.44 19.79 13.80
CA GLY A 103 16.62 18.76 14.43
C GLY A 103 15.17 18.72 13.94
N GLY A 104 14.81 19.54 12.96
CA GLY A 104 13.48 19.59 12.33
C GLY A 104 13.18 18.38 11.44
N LEU A 105 11.93 18.28 10.99
CA LEU A 105 11.51 17.28 10.01
C LEU A 105 12.06 17.61 8.62
N LEU A 106 12.19 16.58 7.80
CA LEU A 106 12.53 16.72 6.38
C LEU A 106 11.29 16.51 5.52
N ASP A 107 11.33 17.06 4.31
CA ASP A 107 10.36 16.86 3.24
C ASP A 107 11.07 16.43 1.96
N VAL A 108 10.36 15.77 1.05
CA VAL A 108 10.90 15.40 -0.27
C VAL A 108 10.50 16.47 -1.28
N GLN A 109 11.48 17.16 -1.84
CA GLN A 109 11.28 18.16 -2.88
C GLN A 109 11.71 17.60 -4.23
N HIS A 110 10.77 17.59 -5.17
CA HIS A 110 11.04 17.27 -6.58
C HIS A 110 11.56 18.48 -7.34
N ASP A 111 12.33 18.25 -8.40
CA ASP A 111 12.70 19.28 -9.36
C ASP A 111 11.47 19.73 -10.17
N MET A 112 10.77 20.73 -9.62
CA MET A 112 9.58 21.30 -10.25
C MET A 112 9.90 22.02 -11.57
N GLU A 113 11.14 22.49 -11.78
CA GLU A 113 11.53 23.10 -13.05
C GLU A 113 11.60 22.04 -14.16
N ALA A 114 12.17 20.87 -13.86
CA ALA A 114 12.17 19.73 -14.78
C ALA A 114 10.76 19.21 -15.07
N LEU A 115 9.92 19.04 -14.02
CA LEU A 115 8.55 18.53 -14.18
C LEU A 115 7.65 19.47 -15.00
N LYS A 116 7.81 20.79 -14.85
CA LYS A 116 7.02 21.81 -15.57
C LYS A 116 7.39 21.95 -17.06
N LYS A 117 8.49 21.33 -17.53
CA LYS A 117 8.80 21.25 -18.97
C LYS A 117 7.77 20.42 -19.74
N PHE A 118 7.04 19.58 -19.03
CA PHE A 118 5.94 18.80 -19.57
C PHE A 118 4.61 19.41 -19.10
N ASP A 119 3.68 19.61 -20.03
CA ASP A 119 2.40 20.22 -19.72
C ASP A 119 1.44 19.25 -19.00
N GLY A 120 0.30 19.77 -18.56
CA GLY A 120 -0.69 18.97 -17.84
C GLY A 120 -1.33 17.88 -18.71
N GLU A 121 -1.42 18.07 -20.03
CA GLU A 121 -2.01 17.06 -20.94
C GLU A 121 -1.09 15.87 -21.10
N TYR A 122 0.21 16.12 -21.23
CA TYR A 122 1.24 15.08 -21.20
C TYR A 122 1.13 14.23 -19.94
N TRP A 123 1.09 14.86 -18.75
CA TRP A 123 1.07 14.11 -17.49
C TRP A 123 -0.19 13.26 -17.32
N ARG A 124 -1.37 13.81 -17.66
CA ARG A 124 -2.62 13.04 -17.66
C ARG A 124 -2.53 11.86 -18.62
N SER A 125 -2.15 12.12 -19.87
CA SER A 125 -2.05 11.07 -20.90
C SER A 125 -1.05 9.98 -20.53
N LEU A 126 0.10 10.36 -19.97
CA LEU A 126 1.12 9.41 -19.50
C LEU A 126 0.57 8.52 -18.39
N PHE A 127 -0.05 9.09 -17.37
CA PHE A 127 -0.59 8.32 -16.25
C PHE A 127 -1.80 7.48 -16.66
N ASP A 128 -2.66 7.97 -17.55
CA ASP A 128 -3.83 7.25 -18.06
C ASP A 128 -3.41 6.05 -18.93
N SER A 129 -2.34 6.20 -19.71
CA SER A 129 -1.80 5.11 -20.54
C SER A 129 -1.36 3.88 -19.73
N ARG A 130 -1.09 4.06 -18.43
CA ARG A 130 -0.63 3.02 -17.49
C ARG A 130 -1.77 2.34 -16.73
N VAL A 131 -2.99 2.87 -16.80
CA VAL A 131 -4.15 2.29 -16.11
C VAL A 131 -4.46 0.89 -16.64
N GLY A 132 -4.72 -0.05 -15.72
CA GLY A 132 -5.08 -1.43 -16.04
C GLY A 132 -3.95 -2.26 -16.68
N LYS A 133 -2.71 -1.78 -16.66
CA LYS A 133 -1.54 -2.52 -17.17
C LYS A 133 -0.98 -3.45 -16.09
N THR A 134 -0.30 -4.50 -16.55
CA THR A 134 0.48 -5.43 -15.71
C THR A 134 1.97 -5.39 -16.07
N THR A 135 2.42 -4.29 -16.68
CA THR A 135 3.82 -4.01 -16.96
C THR A 135 4.53 -3.59 -15.69
N TRP A 136 5.79 -3.98 -15.54
CA TRP A 136 6.60 -3.58 -14.39
C TRP A 136 7.24 -2.21 -14.63
N PRO A 137 7.29 -1.31 -13.63
CA PRO A 137 6.61 -1.36 -12.34
C PRO A 137 5.17 -0.79 -12.39
N TYR A 138 4.72 -0.33 -13.56
CA TYR A 138 3.53 0.51 -13.75
C TYR A 138 2.17 -0.14 -13.45
N GLY A 139 2.12 -1.44 -13.15
CA GLY A 139 0.92 -2.08 -12.61
C GLY A 139 0.54 -1.60 -11.21
N SER A 140 1.48 -0.99 -10.48
CA SER A 140 1.21 -0.33 -9.18
C SER A 140 0.59 1.06 -9.36
N GLY A 141 -0.39 1.40 -8.55
CA GLY A 141 -0.97 2.75 -8.47
C GLY A 141 0.04 3.79 -7.97
N VAL A 142 1.04 3.37 -7.19
CA VAL A 142 2.17 4.22 -6.80
C VAL A 142 3.15 4.39 -7.97
N TRP A 143 3.68 3.28 -8.49
CA TRP A 143 4.75 3.33 -9.50
C TRP A 143 4.27 3.73 -10.89
N SER A 144 2.96 3.69 -11.17
CA SER A 144 2.38 4.34 -12.36
C SER A 144 2.63 5.86 -12.40
N LYS A 145 3.04 6.47 -11.28
CA LYS A 145 3.48 7.86 -11.15
C LYS A 145 4.96 7.96 -10.71
N LYS A 146 5.80 6.99 -11.10
CA LYS A 146 7.23 6.89 -10.71
C LYS A 146 7.97 8.24 -10.78
N GLU A 147 7.74 9.00 -11.85
CA GLU A 147 8.37 10.30 -12.10
C GLU A 147 8.12 11.33 -11.00
N TRP A 148 7.00 11.22 -10.27
CA TRP A 148 6.61 12.12 -9.19
C TRP A 148 6.81 11.49 -7.80
N VAL A 149 7.40 10.29 -7.71
CA VAL A 149 7.57 9.56 -6.45
C VAL A 149 9.05 9.36 -6.14
N LEU A 150 9.73 8.53 -6.92
CA LEU A 150 11.17 8.32 -6.86
C LEU A 150 11.70 8.28 -8.30
N PRO A 151 11.98 9.44 -8.90
CA PRO A 151 12.31 9.50 -10.32
C PRO A 151 13.63 8.77 -10.66
N GLU A 152 14.59 8.77 -9.74
CA GLU A 152 15.95 8.27 -9.96
C GLU A 152 16.14 6.78 -9.61
N ILE A 153 15.11 6.11 -9.08
CA ILE A 153 15.21 4.70 -8.71
C ILE A 153 15.21 3.81 -9.97
N ASP A 154 16.07 2.80 -10.00
CA ASP A 154 16.03 1.80 -11.06
C ASP A 154 14.81 0.88 -10.88
N SER A 155 14.20 0.44 -11.97
CA SER A 155 13.08 -0.49 -11.93
C SER A 155 13.45 -1.84 -11.28
N ASP A 156 14.71 -2.24 -11.31
CA ASP A 156 15.24 -3.44 -10.63
C ASP A 156 15.30 -3.30 -9.10
N ASP A 157 15.28 -2.07 -8.59
CA ASP A 157 15.34 -1.78 -7.16
C ASP A 157 13.96 -1.64 -6.53
N ILE A 158 12.91 -1.52 -7.35
CA ILE A 158 11.54 -1.39 -6.88
C ILE A 158 11.06 -2.70 -6.23
N ILE A 159 10.43 -2.54 -5.07
CA ILE A 159 9.73 -3.56 -4.30
C ILE A 159 8.26 -3.18 -4.26
N SER A 160 7.43 -3.90 -5.01
CA SER A 160 6.00 -3.62 -5.17
C SER A 160 5.22 -4.92 -5.25
N ALA A 161 4.01 -4.90 -4.69
CA ALA A 161 2.99 -5.93 -4.80
C ALA A 161 1.83 -5.47 -5.70
N PHE A 162 2.04 -4.43 -6.52
CA PHE A 162 1.02 -3.73 -7.30
C PHE A 162 -0.09 -3.10 -6.44
N GLU A 163 0.31 -2.60 -5.27
CA GLU A 163 -0.50 -1.73 -4.42
C GLU A 163 -0.98 -0.45 -5.14
N GLY A 164 -2.01 0.18 -4.59
CA GLY A 164 -2.70 1.30 -5.23
C GLY A 164 -3.80 0.82 -6.17
N ASN A 165 -4.27 1.69 -7.07
CA ASN A 165 -5.43 1.44 -7.93
C ASN A 165 -6.67 1.01 -7.12
N SER A 166 -6.81 1.57 -5.91
CA SER A 166 -7.81 1.12 -4.93
C SER A 166 -9.20 1.64 -5.30
N ASN A 167 -10.23 0.90 -4.88
CA ASN A 167 -11.60 1.19 -5.25
C ASN A 167 -12.04 2.61 -4.81
N LEU A 168 -12.66 3.35 -5.74
CA LEU A 168 -13.35 4.61 -5.48
C LEU A 168 -14.86 4.33 -5.52
N PHE A 169 -15.46 4.18 -4.34
CA PHE A 169 -16.84 3.73 -4.18
C PHE A 169 -17.80 4.91 -4.12
N TRP A 170 -18.80 4.92 -5.01
CA TRP A 170 -19.91 5.86 -4.90
C TRP A 170 -20.88 5.39 -3.82
N ALA A 171 -20.93 6.11 -2.71
CA ALA A 171 -21.73 5.77 -1.54
C ALA A 171 -23.17 6.29 -1.69
N GLU A 172 -23.82 6.01 -2.82
CA GLU A 172 -25.12 6.56 -3.22
C GLU A 172 -26.17 6.47 -2.10
N ARG A 173 -26.44 5.26 -1.62
CA ARG A 173 -27.50 5.03 -0.64
C ARG A 173 -27.20 5.73 0.69
N PHE A 174 -25.95 5.69 1.14
CA PHE A 174 -25.57 6.34 2.40
C PHE A 174 -25.66 7.86 2.28
N GLY A 175 -25.09 8.42 1.21
CA GLY A 175 -25.17 9.84 0.89
C GLY A 175 -26.61 10.34 0.84
N LYS A 176 -27.48 9.66 0.07
CA LYS A 176 -28.87 10.06 -0.12
C LYS A 176 -29.72 9.92 1.14
N GLN A 177 -29.64 8.77 1.82
CA GLN A 177 -30.58 8.44 2.90
C GLN A 177 -30.20 9.08 4.25
N PHE A 178 -28.92 9.33 4.50
CA PHE A 178 -28.45 9.77 5.81
C PHE A 178 -27.85 11.17 5.82
N LEU A 179 -27.37 11.68 4.68
CA LEU A 179 -26.68 12.97 4.60
C LEU A 179 -27.34 13.97 3.63
N GLY A 180 -28.35 13.55 2.86
CA GLY A 180 -28.95 14.38 1.82
C GLY A 180 -27.99 14.74 0.67
N MET A 181 -26.93 13.95 0.49
CA MET A 181 -25.91 14.14 -0.56
C MET A 181 -26.21 13.25 -1.77
N ASN A 182 -25.94 13.76 -2.98
CA ASN A 182 -26.06 13.02 -4.24
C ASN A 182 -24.71 12.55 -4.80
N ASP A 183 -23.60 13.08 -4.29
CA ASP A 183 -22.26 12.85 -4.84
C ASP A 183 -21.22 12.57 -3.74
N LEU A 184 -21.49 11.57 -2.90
CA LEU A 184 -20.59 11.12 -1.83
C LEU A 184 -19.77 9.91 -2.28
N TRP A 185 -18.46 9.98 -2.09
CA TRP A 185 -17.52 8.91 -2.46
C TRP A 185 -16.63 8.47 -1.30
N VAL A 186 -16.17 7.23 -1.34
CA VAL A 186 -15.21 6.65 -0.39
C VAL A 186 -14.04 6.07 -1.17
N LYS A 187 -12.83 6.58 -0.95
CA LYS A 187 -11.59 5.98 -1.47
C LYS A 187 -11.13 4.87 -0.52
N HIS A 188 -11.29 3.62 -0.94
CA HIS A 188 -10.99 2.44 -0.13
C HIS A 188 -9.50 2.08 -0.14
N CYS A 189 -8.66 2.96 0.39
CA CYS A 189 -7.21 2.70 0.51
C CYS A 189 -6.86 1.47 1.38
N GLY A 190 -7.79 1.01 2.24
CA GLY A 190 -7.62 -0.19 3.06
C GLY A 190 -8.01 -1.50 2.36
N ILE A 191 -8.58 -1.46 1.15
CA ILE A 191 -8.77 -2.68 0.34
C ILE A 191 -7.48 -2.89 -0.45
N SER A 192 -6.48 -3.42 0.26
CA SER A 192 -5.13 -3.71 -0.23
C SER A 192 -4.63 -5.03 0.37
N HIS A 193 -3.43 -5.48 0.00
CA HIS A 193 -2.93 -6.80 0.40
C HIS A 193 -2.66 -6.92 1.91
N THR A 194 -2.22 -5.86 2.59
CA THR A 194 -2.13 -5.85 4.07
C THR A 194 -3.37 -5.30 4.75
N GLY A 195 -4.34 -4.82 3.97
CA GLY A 195 -5.56 -4.19 4.48
C GLY A 195 -5.36 -2.74 4.95
N SER A 196 -4.33 -2.03 4.48
CA SER A 196 -4.02 -0.67 4.94
C SER A 196 -3.43 0.26 3.87
N PHE A 197 -3.78 1.54 3.99
CA PHE A 197 -3.18 2.65 3.23
C PHE A 197 -1.66 2.74 3.36
N LYS A 198 -1.06 2.15 4.41
CA LYS A 198 0.38 2.16 4.63
C LYS A 198 1.16 1.47 3.52
N ASP A 199 0.53 0.57 2.77
CA ASP A 199 1.14 -0.11 1.63
C ASP A 199 1.73 0.87 0.61
N LEU A 200 1.02 1.99 0.35
CA LEU A 200 1.47 2.98 -0.61
C LEU A 200 2.78 3.65 -0.18
N GLY A 201 2.96 3.89 1.12
CA GLY A 201 4.21 4.46 1.64
C GLY A 201 5.33 3.43 1.76
N MET A 202 4.99 2.19 2.12
CA MET A 202 5.98 1.14 2.39
C MET A 202 6.62 0.61 1.12
N THR A 203 5.91 0.56 -0.01
CA THR A 203 6.54 0.24 -1.30
C THR A 203 7.67 1.22 -1.62
N VAL A 204 7.46 2.53 -1.41
CA VAL A 204 8.47 3.56 -1.68
C VAL A 204 9.65 3.44 -0.71
N LEU A 205 9.35 3.38 0.59
CA LEU A 205 10.37 3.30 1.62
C LEU A 205 11.26 2.07 1.47
N VAL A 206 10.67 0.88 1.29
CA VAL A 206 11.42 -0.37 1.17
C VAL A 206 12.16 -0.45 -0.17
N SER A 207 11.63 0.13 -1.24
CA SER A 207 12.36 0.25 -2.51
C SER A 207 13.61 1.12 -2.38
N GLN A 208 13.50 2.27 -1.69
CA GLN A 208 14.68 3.11 -1.44
C GLN A 208 15.70 2.39 -0.55
N VAL A 209 15.25 1.67 0.49
CA VAL A 209 16.16 0.83 1.31
C VAL A 209 16.84 -0.24 0.44
N ASN A 210 16.10 -0.91 -0.44
CA ASN A 210 16.66 -1.92 -1.35
C ASN A 210 17.75 -1.32 -2.27
N ARG A 211 17.49 -0.14 -2.84
CA ARG A 211 18.46 0.63 -3.61
C ARG A 211 19.71 0.93 -2.80
N LEU A 212 19.56 1.51 -1.60
CA LEU A 212 20.68 1.82 -0.71
C LEU A 212 21.54 0.58 -0.41
N ARG A 213 20.90 -0.57 -0.11
CA ARG A 213 21.60 -1.84 0.13
C ARG A 213 22.41 -2.29 -1.08
N LYS A 214 21.83 -2.24 -2.29
CA LYS A 214 22.52 -2.61 -3.54
C LYS A 214 23.65 -1.65 -3.91
N MET A 215 23.57 -0.39 -3.48
CA MET A 215 24.66 0.59 -3.58
C MET A 215 25.76 0.39 -2.52
N ASN A 216 25.75 -0.73 -1.78
CA ASN A 216 26.67 -1.03 -0.69
C ASN A 216 26.66 0.02 0.45
N ARG A 217 25.55 0.76 0.61
CA ARG A 217 25.36 1.56 1.82
C ARG A 217 25.10 0.62 3.00
N PRO A 218 25.63 0.95 4.20
CA PRO A 218 25.42 0.10 5.36
C PRO A 218 23.95 0.19 5.76
N VAL A 219 23.15 -0.80 5.34
CA VAL A 219 21.77 -1.02 5.79
C VAL A 219 21.55 -2.51 5.96
N VAL A 220 21.48 -2.98 7.21
CA VAL A 220 21.29 -4.42 7.52
C VAL A 220 19.83 -4.82 7.54
N GLY A 221 18.92 -3.88 7.80
CA GLY A 221 17.49 -4.14 7.91
C GLY A 221 16.69 -2.86 8.17
N VAL A 222 15.39 -3.03 8.33
CA VAL A 222 14.45 -1.94 8.63
C VAL A 222 13.77 -2.19 9.98
N GLY A 223 13.82 -1.18 10.84
CA GLY A 223 13.20 -1.17 12.15
C GLY A 223 11.93 -0.33 12.18
N CYS A 224 10.95 -0.75 12.99
CA CYS A 224 9.81 0.08 13.34
C CYS A 224 9.41 -0.08 14.81
N ALA A 225 8.78 0.97 15.33
CA ALA A 225 8.26 1.03 16.70
C ALA A 225 6.75 1.17 16.67
N SER A 226 6.06 0.16 16.12
CA SER A 226 4.61 0.20 15.94
C SER A 226 4.00 -1.20 16.04
N THR A 227 2.86 -1.29 16.71
CA THR A 227 2.06 -2.53 16.83
C THR A 227 0.99 -2.68 15.74
N GLY A 228 0.81 -1.68 14.87
CA GLY A 228 -0.34 -1.64 13.94
C GLY A 228 0.05 -1.75 12.47
N ASP A 229 -0.79 -1.19 11.60
CA ASP A 229 -0.65 -1.25 10.14
C ASP A 229 0.74 -0.92 9.59
N THR A 230 1.46 0.00 10.26
CA THR A 230 2.80 0.40 9.84
C THR A 230 3.78 -0.78 9.90
N SER A 231 3.76 -1.58 10.98
CA SER A 231 4.64 -2.74 11.08
C SER A 231 4.16 -3.89 10.20
N ALA A 232 2.85 -4.06 10.02
CA ALA A 232 2.28 -5.04 9.10
C ALA A 232 2.73 -4.80 7.66
N ALA A 233 2.48 -3.61 7.12
CA ALA A 233 2.91 -3.21 5.78
C ALA A 233 4.44 -3.29 5.64
N LEU A 234 5.19 -2.70 6.57
CA LEU A 234 6.66 -2.74 6.51
C LEU A 234 7.18 -4.18 6.42
N SER A 235 6.71 -5.07 7.30
CA SER A 235 7.15 -6.46 7.34
C SER A 235 6.84 -7.18 6.03
N ALA A 236 5.66 -6.96 5.45
CA ALA A 236 5.27 -7.54 4.18
C ALA A 236 6.21 -7.14 3.02
N TYR A 237 6.51 -5.84 2.88
CA TYR A 237 7.43 -5.37 1.83
C TYR A 237 8.87 -5.79 2.09
N CYS A 238 9.32 -5.77 3.36
CA CYS A 238 10.64 -6.28 3.74
C CYS A 238 10.79 -7.76 3.39
N ALA A 239 9.78 -8.59 3.71
CA ALA A 239 9.75 -10.00 3.35
C ALA A 239 9.81 -10.21 1.83
N SER A 240 9.02 -9.43 1.07
CA SER A 240 9.04 -9.45 -0.41
C SER A 240 10.41 -9.12 -1.00
N ALA A 241 11.24 -8.36 -0.29
CA ALA A 241 12.58 -7.95 -0.72
C ALA A 241 13.72 -8.80 -0.13
N GLY A 242 13.43 -9.71 0.80
CA GLY A 242 14.47 -10.39 1.59
C GLY A 242 15.29 -9.41 2.45
N ILE A 243 14.66 -8.33 2.92
CA ILE A 243 15.26 -7.36 3.84
C ILE A 243 14.83 -7.73 5.27
N PRO A 244 15.75 -7.89 6.24
CA PRO A 244 15.38 -8.11 7.63
C PRO A 244 14.47 -6.99 8.16
N SER A 245 13.34 -7.37 8.76
CA SER A 245 12.41 -6.45 9.42
C SER A 245 12.45 -6.67 10.93
N ILE A 246 12.54 -5.59 11.71
CA ILE A 246 12.61 -5.63 13.17
C ILE A 246 11.50 -4.77 13.75
N VAL A 247 10.72 -5.32 14.67
CA VAL A 247 9.61 -4.63 15.35
C VAL A 247 9.95 -4.52 16.83
N PHE A 248 10.16 -3.30 17.32
CA PHE A 248 10.52 -3.02 18.71
C PHE A 248 9.29 -2.65 19.51
N LEU A 249 8.95 -3.42 20.54
CA LEU A 249 7.74 -3.23 21.33
C LEU A 249 7.97 -3.39 22.84
N PRO A 250 7.32 -2.56 23.67
CA PRO A 250 7.20 -2.83 25.09
C PRO A 250 6.52 -4.18 25.34
N ALA A 251 7.02 -4.98 26.29
CA ALA A 251 6.48 -6.30 26.60
C ALA A 251 4.98 -6.26 26.97
N ASN A 252 4.55 -5.20 27.65
CA ASN A 252 3.15 -4.97 28.02
C ASN A 252 2.26 -4.43 26.87
N ARG A 253 2.82 -4.20 25.68
CA ARG A 253 2.11 -3.73 24.48
C ARG A 253 1.99 -4.80 23.39
N ILE A 254 2.23 -6.06 23.74
CA ILE A 254 2.18 -7.17 22.79
C ILE A 254 0.79 -7.79 22.76
N SER A 255 0.20 -7.83 21.57
CA SER A 255 -0.99 -8.60 21.27
C SER A 255 -0.75 -9.43 20.02
N LEU A 256 -0.95 -10.75 20.12
CA LEU A 256 -0.79 -11.66 18.99
C LEU A 256 -1.71 -11.26 17.82
N ALA A 257 -2.93 -10.79 18.12
CA ALA A 257 -3.87 -10.35 17.11
C ALA A 257 -3.36 -9.12 16.33
N GLN A 258 -2.64 -8.21 16.99
CA GLN A 258 -2.06 -7.03 16.35
C GLN A 258 -0.79 -7.38 15.55
N LEU A 259 -0.06 -8.42 15.98
CA LEU A 259 1.21 -8.83 15.38
C LEU A 259 1.11 -9.98 14.39
N VAL A 260 -0.10 -10.47 14.11
CA VAL A 260 -0.31 -11.61 13.21
C VAL A 260 0.35 -11.39 11.86
N GLN A 261 0.23 -10.20 11.27
CA GLN A 261 0.85 -9.89 9.97
C GLN A 261 2.38 -9.74 10.06
N PRO A 262 2.96 -8.94 10.97
CA PRO A 262 4.42 -8.92 11.14
C PRO A 262 5.05 -10.30 11.34
N ILE A 263 4.46 -11.11 12.24
CA ILE A 263 4.97 -12.46 12.56
C ILE A 263 4.84 -13.38 11.33
N ALA A 264 3.68 -13.40 10.67
CA ALA A 264 3.47 -14.23 9.48
C ALA A 264 4.39 -13.84 8.31
N ASN A 265 4.76 -12.56 8.22
CA ASN A 265 5.74 -12.06 7.25
C ASN A 265 7.20 -12.25 7.69
N GLY A 266 7.46 -12.94 8.82
CA GLY A 266 8.81 -13.27 9.27
C GLY A 266 9.59 -12.12 9.90
N ALA A 267 8.91 -11.08 10.40
CA ALA A 267 9.58 -10.01 11.13
C ALA A 267 10.15 -10.51 12.46
N PHE A 268 11.31 -9.96 12.84
CA PHE A 268 11.91 -10.18 14.14
C PHE A 268 11.26 -9.25 15.16
N VAL A 269 10.29 -9.77 15.92
CA VAL A 269 9.56 -9.02 16.93
C VAL A 269 10.28 -9.10 18.27
N LEU A 270 10.77 -7.95 18.74
CA LEU A 270 11.43 -7.81 20.03
C LEU A 270 10.44 -7.32 21.09
N SER A 271 10.21 -8.19 22.08
CA SER A 271 9.52 -7.87 23.32
C SER A 271 10.50 -7.33 24.34
N ILE A 272 10.50 -6.02 24.55
CA ILE A 272 11.45 -5.33 25.42
C ILE A 272 10.78 -5.05 26.75
N ASP A 273 11.41 -5.47 27.85
CA ASP A 273 10.93 -5.19 29.21
C ASP A 273 11.21 -3.74 29.61
N THR A 274 10.40 -2.84 29.04
CA THR A 274 10.47 -1.41 29.23
C THR A 274 9.15 -0.75 28.80
N ASP A 275 9.02 0.56 28.95
CA ASP A 275 7.88 1.34 28.47
C ASP A 275 8.12 1.91 27.05
N SER A 276 7.19 2.72 26.55
CA SER A 276 7.32 3.31 25.22
C SER A 276 8.56 4.20 25.06
N ASP A 277 8.94 4.93 26.11
CA ASP A 277 10.05 5.87 26.09
C ASP A 277 11.38 5.11 26.12
N GLY A 278 11.50 4.09 26.96
CA GLY A 278 12.65 3.19 26.98
C GLY A 278 12.82 2.40 25.69
N CYS A 279 11.73 2.00 25.03
CA CYS A 279 11.81 1.43 23.67
C CYS A 279 12.41 2.41 22.67
N MET A 280 11.96 3.68 22.68
CA MET A 280 12.49 4.70 21.79
C MET A 280 13.95 5.03 22.08
N GLN A 281 14.37 5.01 23.35
CA GLN A 281 15.78 5.15 23.73
C GLN A 281 16.61 3.99 23.19
N LEU A 282 16.19 2.75 23.42
CA LEU A 282 16.88 1.56 22.90
C LEU A 282 16.95 1.55 21.38
N ILE A 283 15.90 1.96 20.68
CA ILE A 283 15.93 2.12 19.22
C ILE A 283 17.02 3.11 18.80
N ARG A 284 17.16 4.26 19.50
CA ARG A 284 18.21 5.24 19.20
C ARG A 284 19.60 4.67 19.45
N GLU A 285 19.81 3.97 20.56
CA GLU A 285 21.08 3.32 20.88
C GLU A 285 21.43 2.27 19.81
N VAL A 286 20.50 1.35 19.53
CA VAL A 286 20.64 0.30 18.51
C VAL A 286 20.92 0.88 17.13
N THR A 287 20.23 1.95 16.73
CA THR A 287 20.44 2.59 15.41
C THR A 287 21.68 3.46 15.35
N SER A 288 22.28 3.81 16.49
CA SER A 288 23.58 4.50 16.54
C SER A 288 24.76 3.54 16.33
N GLU A 289 24.58 2.26 16.69
CA GLU A 289 25.63 1.23 16.57
C GLU A 289 25.42 0.31 15.36
N MET A 290 24.16 0.01 15.02
CA MET A 290 23.80 -0.86 13.91
C MET A 290 23.14 -0.06 12.78
N PRO A 291 23.45 -0.39 11.51
CA PRO A 291 22.87 0.27 10.34
C PRO A 291 21.43 -0.19 10.07
N ILE A 292 20.52 0.07 11.01
CA ILE A 292 19.10 -0.22 10.88
C ILE A 292 18.39 1.05 10.40
N TYR A 293 17.67 0.93 9.29
CA TYR A 293 16.87 2.03 8.75
C TYR A 293 15.54 2.13 9.50
N LEU A 294 15.11 3.31 9.93
CA LEU A 294 13.85 3.46 10.67
C LEU A 294 12.69 3.87 9.75
N ALA A 295 11.62 3.07 9.76
CA ALA A 295 10.42 3.30 8.96
C ALA A 295 9.39 4.24 9.60
N ASN A 296 9.68 4.77 10.79
CA ASN A 296 8.73 5.55 11.58
C ASN A 296 8.40 6.92 10.93
N SER A 297 7.47 7.67 11.54
CA SER A 297 6.93 8.94 11.05
C SER A 297 7.95 10.04 10.71
N LEU A 298 9.21 9.88 11.12
CA LEU A 298 10.33 10.76 10.76
C LEU A 298 10.77 10.59 9.29
N ASN A 299 10.34 9.52 8.63
CA ASN A 299 10.69 9.26 7.25
C ASN A 299 9.71 9.93 6.28
N SER A 300 10.17 10.90 5.51
CA SER A 300 9.35 11.64 4.55
C SER A 300 9.03 10.84 3.28
N LEU A 301 9.83 9.82 2.92
CA LEU A 301 9.59 9.01 1.71
C LEU A 301 8.22 8.31 1.68
N ARG A 302 7.70 7.94 2.85
CA ARG A 302 6.37 7.30 2.92
C ARG A 302 5.27 8.21 2.38
N LEU A 303 5.45 9.53 2.50
CA LEU A 303 4.48 10.52 2.02
C LEU A 303 4.45 10.55 0.49
N GLU A 304 5.58 10.27 -0.16
CA GLU A 304 5.70 10.26 -1.62
C GLU A 304 4.90 9.16 -2.28
N GLY A 305 4.77 8.01 -1.62
CA GLY A 305 3.84 6.98 -2.06
C GLY A 305 2.40 7.27 -1.65
N GLN A 306 2.19 7.80 -0.44
CA GLN A 306 0.85 8.11 0.06
C GLN A 306 0.13 9.20 -0.73
N LYS A 307 0.85 10.20 -1.26
CA LYS A 307 0.26 11.26 -2.09
C LYS A 307 -0.34 10.74 -3.40
N THR A 308 0.09 9.57 -3.89
CA THR A 308 -0.47 9.02 -5.13
C THR A 308 -1.93 8.64 -4.99
N ALA A 309 -2.42 8.35 -3.78
CA ALA A 309 -3.84 8.13 -3.55
C ALA A 309 -4.70 9.35 -3.90
N ALA A 310 -4.18 10.58 -3.68
CA ALA A 310 -4.87 11.80 -4.10
C ALA A 310 -4.86 11.94 -5.62
N ILE A 311 -3.74 11.63 -6.27
CA ILE A 311 -3.63 11.63 -7.74
C ILE A 311 -4.61 10.62 -8.35
N GLU A 312 -4.72 9.43 -7.76
CA GLU A 312 -5.71 8.40 -8.15
C GLU A 312 -7.17 8.78 -7.91
N ILE A 313 -7.47 9.78 -7.08
CA ILE A 313 -8.85 10.29 -6.94
C ILE A 313 -9.18 11.26 -8.09
N LEU A 314 -8.18 11.99 -8.58
CA LEU A 314 -8.35 12.91 -9.71
C LEU A 314 -8.40 12.20 -11.06
N GLN A 315 -7.63 11.10 -11.19
CA GLN A 315 -7.57 10.25 -12.36
C GLN A 315 -8.81 9.37 -12.48
#